data_AF-A8FAY8-F1
#
_entry.id   AF-A8FAY8-F1
#
_cell.length_a   1.000
_cell.length_b   1.000
_cell.length_c   1.000
_cell.angle_alpha   90.00
_cell.angle_beta   90.00
_cell.angle_gamma   90.00
#
_symmetry.space_group_name_H-M   'P 1'
#
loop_
_entity.id
_entity.type
_entity.pdbx_description
1 polymer ?
#
loop_
_entity_poly.entity_id
_entity_poly.type
_entity_poly.pdbx_seq_one_letter_code
_entity_poly.pdbx_strand_id
1 'polypeptide(L)' 'MWFIIIGVIFLIESIILTVVGIKKKQSMMTYLGIVIMIMTVGMIIVTLNPPNS' A
#
# COMPACT_ATOMS: atom_id res chain seq x y z
N MET A 1 -15.81 -7.11 1.71
CA MET A 1 -16.13 -6.27 0.53
C MET A 1 -15.60 -4.84 0.71
N TRP A 2 -15.98 -4.11 1.75
CA TRP A 2 -15.47 -2.74 2.03
C TRP A 2 -13.94 -2.66 2.26
N PHE A 3 -13.35 -3.59 3.01
CA PHE A 3 -11.89 -3.65 3.23
C PHE A 3 -11.07 -3.86 1.96
N ILE A 4 -11.58 -4.65 1.02
CA ILE A 4 -10.90 -4.90 -0.26
C ILE A 4 -10.93 -3.62 -1.12
N ILE A 5 -12.05 -2.91 -1.14
CA ILE A 5 -12.19 -1.64 -1.87
C ILE A 5 -11.22 -0.59 -1.31
N ILE A 6 -11.14 -0.45 0.02
CA ILE A 6 -10.20 0.45 0.69
C ILE A 6 -8.75 0.04 0.39
N GLY A 7 -8.43 -1.25 0.44
CA GLY A 7 -7.10 -1.77 0.12
C GLY A 7 -6.67 -1.46 -1.32
N VAL A 8 -7.58 -1.55 -2.29
CA VAL A 8 -7.29 -1.20 -3.69
C VAL A 8 -7.00 0.29 -3.86
N ILE A 9 -7.77 1.16 -3.19
CA ILE A 9 -7.54 2.62 -3.22
C ILE A 9 -6.16 2.95 -2.64
N PHE A 10 -5.83 2.40 -1.47
CA PHE A 10 -4.52 2.61 -0.84
C PHE A 10 -3.36 2.05 -1.68
N LEU A 11 -3.56 0.92 -2.37
CA LEU A 11 -2.58 0.38 -3.32
C LEU A 11 -2.31 1.38 -4.46
N ILE A 12 -3.35 1.95 -5.06
CA ILE A 12 -3.21 2.94 -6.14
C ILE A 12 -2.47 4.19 -5.64
N GLU A 13 -2.84 4.72 -4.47
CA GLU A 13 -2.15 5.88 -3.87
C GLU A 13 -0.67 5.58 -3.58
N SER A 14 -0.37 4.38 -3.09
CA SER A 14 1.01 3.95 -2.80
C SER A 14 1.87 3.90 -4.08
N ILE A 15 1.30 3.46 -5.21
CA ILE A 15 1.97 3.42 -6.50
C ILE A 15 2.22 4.85 -7.00
N ILE A 16 1.22 5.73 -6.90
CA ILE A 16 1.35 7.13 -7.32
C ILE A 16 2.45 7.83 -6.52
N LEU A 17 2.45 7.68 -5.19
CA LEU A 17 3.48 8.23 -4.30
C LEU A 17 4.87 7.71 -4.64
N THR A 18 4.99 6.41 -4.90
CA THR A 18 6.26 5.78 -5.27
C THR A 18 6.78 6.34 -6.60
N VAL A 19 5.93 6.40 -7.64
CA VAL A 19 6.28 6.90 -8.97
C VAL A 19 6.63 8.38 -8.93
N VAL A 20 5.85 9.19 -8.23
CA VAL A 20 6.11 10.64 -8.06
C VAL A 20 7.40 10.86 -7.27
N GLY A 21 7.62 10.10 -6.20
CA GLY A 21 8.85 10.14 -5.41
C GLY A 21 10.09 9.84 -6.24
N ILE A 22 10.02 8.79 -7.08
CA ILE A 22 11.11 8.41 -8.00
C ILE A 22 11.36 9.55 -9.01
N LYS A 23 10.30 10.06 -9.65
CA LYS A 23 10.41 11.12 -10.67
C LYS A 23 10.99 12.41 -10.10
N LYS A 24 10.65 12.76 -8.86
CA LYS A 24 11.15 13.97 -8.17
C LYS A 24 12.45 13.75 -7.40
N LYS A 25 13.05 12.55 -7.46
CA LYS A 25 14.23 12.15 -6.67
C LYS A 25 14.05 12.42 -5.16
N GLN A 26 12.82 12.31 -4.66
CA GLN A 26 12.52 12.45 -3.24
C GLN A 26 12.45 11.07 -2.58
N SER A 27 13.59 10.65 -2.02
CA SER A 27 13.72 9.34 -1.35
C SER A 27 12.68 9.13 -0.25
N MET A 28 12.28 10.20 0.46
CA MET A 28 11.25 10.14 1.50
C MET A 28 9.87 9.75 0.94
N MET A 29 9.46 10.32 -0.19
CA MET A 29 8.16 9.99 -0.81
C MET A 29 8.15 8.57 -1.37
N THR A 30 9.26 8.15 -1.99
CA THR A 30 9.41 6.78 -2.48
C THR A 30 9.36 5.77 -1.33
N TYR A 31 10.05 6.06 -0.22
CA TYR A 31 10.02 5.23 0.98
C TYR A 31 8.60 5.12 1.55
N LEU A 32 7.89 6.25 1.70
CA LEU A 32 6.51 6.26 2.18
C LEU A 32 5.57 5.45 1.27
N GLY A 33 5.71 5.59 -0.05
CA GLY A 33 4.93 4.79 -1.00
C GLY A 33 5.15 3.29 -0.84
N ILE A 34 6.41 2.85 -0.71
CA ILE A 34 6.75 1.44 -0.51
C ILE A 34 6.23 0.91 0.85
N VAL A 35 6.37 1.69 1.93
CA VAL A 35 5.88 1.29 3.26
C VAL A 35 4.37 1.14 3.27
N ILE A 36 3.64 2.12 2.68
CA ILE A 36 2.18 2.06 2.56
C ILE A 36 1.76 0.84 1.72
N MET A 37 2.48 0.54 0.64
CA MET A 37 2.22 -0.64 -0.18
C MET A 37 2.35 -1.93 0.62
N ILE A 38 3.46 -2.11 1.36
CA ILE A 38 3.70 -3.33 2.17
C ILE A 38 2.65 -3.47 3.27
N MET A 39 2.30 -2.37 3.97
CA MET A 39 1.27 -2.42 5.01
C MET A 39 -0.11 -2.77 4.44
N THR A 40 -0.45 -2.22 3.28
CA THR A 40 -1.73 -2.48 2.61
C THR A 40 -1.82 -3.95 2.17
N VAL A 41 -0.75 -4.49 1.57
CA VAL A 41 -0.67 -5.91 1.20
C VAL A 41 -0.76 -6.80 2.44
N GLY A 42 -0.04 -6.46 3.52
CA GLY A 42 -0.08 -7.19 4.78
C GLY A 42 -1.48 -7.23 5.38
N MET A 43 -2.18 -6.09 5.41
CA MET A 43 -3.58 -6.04 5.86
C MET A 43 -4.49 -6.90 4.99
N ILE A 44 -4.39 -6.81 3.66
CA ILE A 44 -5.21 -7.62 2.75
C ILE A 44 -5.01 -9.12 3.03
N ILE A 45 -3.75 -9.57 3.18
CA ILE A 45 -3.43 -10.97 3.47
C ILE A 45 -4.03 -11.42 4.81
N VAL A 46 -3.83 -10.65 5.89
CA VAL A 46 -4.36 -10.98 7.21
C VAL A 46 -5.90 -10.98 7.22
N THR A 47 -6.53 -10.10 6.44
CA THR A 47 -7.99 -10.04 6.35
C THR A 47 -8.55 -11.24 5.56
N LEU A 48 -7.82 -11.74 4.57
CA LEU A 48 -8.21 -12.89 3.76
C LEU A 48 -7.89 -14.24 4.43
N ASN A 49 -6.81 -14.29 5.23
CA ASN A 49 -6.37 -15.48 5.96
C ASN A 49 -6.05 -15.10 7.41
N PRO A 50 -7.09 -14.90 8.25
CA PRO A 50 -6.88 -14.52 9.63
C PRO A 50 -6.17 -15.67 10.38
N PRO A 51 -5.18 -15.38 11.23
CA PRO A 51 -4.33 -16.41 11.86
C PRO A 51 -5.07 -17.37 12.82
N ASN A 52 -6.37 -17.16 13.04
CA ASN A 52 -7.20 -17.91 13.98
C ASN A 52 -8.41 -18.62 13.31
N SER A 53 -8.44 -18.73 11.98
CA SER A 53 -9.49 -19.49 11.25
C SER A 53 -9.11 -20.93 10.96
#